data_AF-A0A537ISN0-F1
#
_entry.id   AF-A0A537ISN0-F1
#
_cell.length_a   1.000
_cell.length_b   1.000
_cell.length_c   1.000
_cell.angle_alpha   90.00
_cell.angle_beta   90.00
_cell.angle_gamma   90.00
#
_symmetry.space_group_name_H-M   'P 1'
#
loop_
_entity.id
_entity.type
_entity.pdbx_description
1 polymer ?
#
loop_
_entity_poly.entity_id
_entity_poly.type
_entity_poly.pdbx_seq_one_letter_code
_entity_poly.pdbx_strand_id
1 'polypeptide(L)'
;MLVPLPVILGIAFSKTGSRLLQLIPQHWLVLFQSFRIVVELLLLVAFINEKLPVQMTFEGRNFDIVTGLLALPVGYLLAKGKIPGKFAIAFNIIGLVLLLNILVIAVLSMPTPIRYFMNEPANTLVGQFPFILLPGILVPIAYGLHIFSLKQLLKQRTADVKKQGLNQGVHTTIPG
;
A
#
# COMPACT_ATOMS: atom_id res chain seq x y z
N MET A 1 18.04 5.29 7.39
CA MET A 1 17.21 4.19 7.91
C MET A 1 16.44 3.47 6.78
N LEU A 2 17.13 2.95 5.76
CA LEU A 2 16.47 2.32 4.60
C LEU A 2 16.38 0.78 4.70
N VAL A 3 16.80 0.19 5.82
CA VAL A 3 16.95 -1.27 6.01
C VAL A 3 15.64 -2.08 5.95
N PRO A 4 14.50 -1.61 6.48
CA PRO A 4 13.31 -2.46 6.58
C PRO A 4 12.66 -2.77 5.22
N LEU A 5 12.72 -1.84 4.25
CA LEU A 5 12.10 -2.04 2.95
C LEU A 5 12.77 -3.14 2.11
N PRO A 6 14.12 -3.16 1.93
CA PRO A 6 14.83 -4.28 1.30
C PRO A 6 14.58 -5.62 1.98
N VAL A 7 14.47 -5.65 3.32
CA VAL A 7 14.17 -6.88 4.07
C VAL A 7 12.76 -7.38 3.75
N ILE A 8 11.76 -6.50 3.78
CA ILE A 8 10.37 -6.84 3.43
C ILE A 8 10.28 -7.32 1.98
N LEU A 9 10.97 -6.65 1.05
CA LEU A 9 11.06 -7.09 -0.34
C LEU A 9 11.76 -8.45 -0.46
N GLY A 10 12.87 -8.67 0.25
CA GLY A 10 13.58 -9.94 0.29
C GLY A 10 12.69 -11.09 0.77
N ILE A 11 11.92 -10.87 1.84
CA ILE A 11 10.91 -11.83 2.31
C ILE A 11 9.83 -12.02 1.24
N ALA A 12 9.35 -10.94 0.61
CA ALA A 12 8.34 -11.01 -0.43
C ALA A 12 8.74 -11.83 -1.64
N PHE A 13 10.02 -11.81 -2.04
CA PHE A 13 10.52 -12.61 -3.16
C PHE A 13 11.03 -13.99 -2.74
N SER A 14 11.17 -14.27 -1.44
CA SER A 14 11.61 -15.57 -0.94
C SER A 14 10.58 -16.70 -1.13
N LYS A 15 11.06 -17.94 -1.18
CA LYS A 15 10.20 -19.15 -1.19
C LYS A 15 9.39 -19.27 0.09
N THR A 16 9.98 -18.95 1.25
CA THR A 16 9.31 -18.99 2.56
C THR A 16 8.19 -17.96 2.67
N GLY A 17 8.46 -16.70 2.30
CA GLY A 17 7.43 -15.66 2.26
C GLY A 17 6.30 -15.99 1.29
N SER A 18 6.61 -16.61 0.15
CA SER A 18 5.59 -17.09 -0.81
C SER A 18 4.70 -18.21 -0.27
N ARG A 19 5.19 -19.03 0.68
CA ARG A 19 4.40 -20.07 1.35
C ARG A 19 3.54 -19.46 2.45
N LEU A 20 4.10 -18.60 3.28
CA LEU A 20 3.36 -17.87 4.31
C LEU A 20 2.21 -17.05 3.72
N LEU A 21 2.46 -16.37 2.60
CA LEU A 21 1.46 -15.57 1.90
C LEU A 21 0.25 -16.39 1.42
N GLN A 22 0.42 -17.70 1.16
CA GLN A 22 -0.70 -18.56 0.76
C GLN A 22 -1.65 -18.88 1.91
N LEU A 23 -1.20 -18.75 3.16
CA LEU A 23 -2.02 -18.96 4.35
C LEU A 23 -2.82 -17.70 4.72
N ILE A 24 -2.40 -16.53 4.24
CA ILE A 24 -3.06 -15.26 4.54
C ILE A 24 -4.21 -15.04 3.55
N PRO A 25 -5.47 -14.86 4.02
CA PRO A 25 -6.56 -14.55 3.13
C PRO A 25 -6.35 -13.17 2.50
N GLN A 26 -6.52 -13.08 1.19
CA GLN A 26 -6.13 -11.91 0.40
C GLN A 26 -6.79 -10.59 0.86
N HIS A 27 -8.03 -10.65 1.35
CA HIS A 27 -8.73 -9.48 1.84
C HIS A 27 -8.06 -8.84 3.05
N TRP A 28 -7.34 -9.59 3.88
CA TRP A 28 -6.60 -9.03 5.02
C TRP A 28 -5.50 -8.07 4.58
N LEU A 29 -4.77 -8.41 3.51
CA LEU A 29 -3.71 -7.55 2.99
C LEU A 29 -4.25 -6.20 2.50
N VAL A 30 -5.48 -6.19 1.99
CA VAL A 30 -6.18 -4.96 1.60
C VAL A 30 -6.71 -4.23 2.82
N LEU A 31 -7.45 -4.92 3.71
CA LEU A 31 -8.05 -4.32 4.91
C LEU A 31 -7.00 -3.65 5.81
N PHE A 32 -5.85 -4.29 6.00
CA PHE A 32 -4.80 -3.72 6.84
C PHE A 32 -4.30 -2.36 6.34
N GLN A 33 -4.45 -2.01 5.05
CA GLN A 33 -4.09 -0.67 4.57
C GLN A 33 -4.89 0.45 5.26
N SER A 34 -6.01 0.14 5.92
CA SER A 34 -6.80 1.11 6.71
C SER A 34 -6.05 1.71 7.90
N PHE A 35 -4.95 1.10 8.36
CA PHE A 35 -4.14 1.69 9.43
C PHE A 35 -3.68 3.12 9.09
N ARG A 36 -3.57 3.43 7.79
CA ARG A 36 -3.26 4.79 7.29
C ARG A 36 -4.21 5.84 7.81
N ILE A 37 -5.48 5.52 8.05
CA ILE A 37 -6.43 6.49 8.60
C ILE A 37 -5.90 7.02 9.94
N VAL A 38 -5.38 6.14 10.80
CA VAL A 38 -4.81 6.52 12.09
C VAL A 38 -3.56 7.38 11.88
N VAL A 39 -2.69 6.99 10.95
CA VAL A 39 -1.48 7.76 10.61
C VAL A 39 -1.81 9.17 10.12
N GLU A 40 -2.76 9.30 9.21
CA GLU A 40 -3.19 10.59 8.64
C GLU A 40 -3.82 11.49 9.70
N LEU A 41 -4.61 10.92 10.62
CA LEU A 41 -5.14 11.67 11.76
C LEU A 41 -4.01 12.14 12.70
N LEU A 42 -2.99 11.33 12.94
CA LEU A 42 -1.82 11.74 13.73
C LEU A 42 -1.03 12.87 13.05
N LEU A 43 -0.87 12.80 11.72
CA LEU A 43 -0.23 13.87 10.94
C LEU A 43 -1.07 15.16 10.95
N LEU A 44 -2.40 15.06 10.86
CA LEU A 44 -3.30 16.21 10.99
C LEU A 44 -3.18 16.85 12.37
N VAL A 45 -3.19 16.06 13.45
CA VAL A 45 -3.00 16.57 14.80
C VAL A 45 -1.64 17.27 14.93
N ALA A 46 -0.57 16.67 14.39
CA ALA A 46 0.75 17.31 14.40
C ALA A 46 0.79 18.62 13.59
N PHE A 47 0.04 18.72 12.49
CA PHE A 47 -0.13 19.97 11.73
C PHE A 47 -0.91 21.03 12.53
N ILE A 48 -2.03 20.68 13.16
CA ILE A 48 -2.81 21.60 14.02
C ILE A 48 -1.96 22.14 15.17
N ASN A 49 -1.00 21.36 15.66
CA ASN A 49 -0.04 21.78 16.69
C ASN A 49 1.20 22.50 16.11
N GLU A 50 1.16 22.92 14.85
CA GLU A 50 2.23 23.66 14.16
C GLU A 50 3.58 22.91 14.14
N LYS A 51 3.56 21.57 14.11
CA LYS A 51 4.77 20.71 14.08
C LYS A 51 5.05 20.08 12.72
N LEU A 52 4.10 20.16 11.79
CA LEU A 52 4.24 19.68 10.42
C LEU A 52 3.74 20.73 9.45
N PRO A 53 4.26 20.76 8.22
CA PRO A 53 3.72 21.61 7.18
C PRO A 53 2.48 20.99 6.53
N VAL A 54 1.61 21.83 5.98
CA VAL A 54 0.31 21.43 5.41
C VAL A 54 0.42 20.37 4.29
N GLN A 55 1.52 20.31 3.54
CA GLN A 55 1.64 19.35 2.44
C GLN A 55 1.76 17.90 2.92
N MET A 56 2.10 17.70 4.20
CA MET A 56 2.15 16.39 4.86
C MET A 56 0.77 15.86 5.26
N THR A 57 -0.27 16.70 5.22
CA THR A 57 -1.65 16.32 5.57
C THR A 57 -2.50 16.10 4.33
N PHE A 58 -3.66 15.49 4.53
CA PHE A 58 -4.64 15.28 3.47
C PHE A 58 -5.30 16.55 2.97
N GLU A 59 -5.19 17.68 3.70
CA GLU A 59 -5.62 18.99 3.21
C GLU A 59 -4.66 19.56 2.17
N GLY A 60 -3.39 19.14 2.22
CA GLY A 60 -2.37 19.53 1.27
C GLY A 60 -2.23 18.55 0.11
N ARG A 61 -1.29 17.62 0.24
CA ARG A 61 -0.90 16.72 -0.87
C ARG A 61 -0.81 15.25 -0.47
N ASN A 62 -1.23 14.91 0.75
CA ASN A 62 -1.21 13.54 1.25
C ASN A 62 -2.56 12.83 1.06
N PHE A 63 -2.73 12.15 -0.07
CA PHE A 63 -3.98 11.45 -0.35
C PHE A 63 -4.02 10.02 0.20
N ASP A 64 -3.09 9.62 1.07
CA ASP A 64 -3.07 8.26 1.64
C ASP A 64 -4.28 7.98 2.55
N ILE A 65 -4.97 9.02 3.04
CA ILE A 65 -6.26 8.87 3.72
C ILE A 65 -7.30 8.20 2.82
N VAL A 66 -7.28 8.49 1.52
CA VAL A 66 -8.19 7.91 0.54
C VAL A 66 -7.91 6.42 0.39
N THR A 67 -6.63 6.04 0.28
CA THR A 67 -6.21 4.63 0.26
C THR A 67 -6.65 3.91 1.53
N GLY A 68 -6.46 4.52 2.69
CA GLY A 68 -6.86 3.96 3.98
C GLY A 68 -8.38 3.78 4.11
N LEU A 69 -9.16 4.77 3.71
CA LEU A 69 -10.63 4.71 3.73
C LEU A 69 -11.17 3.68 2.75
N LEU A 70 -10.64 3.63 1.52
CA LEU A 70 -11.07 2.69 0.49
C LEU A 70 -10.66 1.24 0.82
N ALA A 71 -9.62 1.03 1.63
CA ALA A 71 -9.20 -0.29 2.08
C ALA A 71 -10.34 -1.08 2.75
N LEU A 72 -11.19 -0.41 3.53
CA LEU A 72 -12.31 -1.02 4.25
C LEU A 72 -13.37 -1.61 3.31
N PRO A 73 -14.03 -0.83 2.42
CA PRO A 73 -15.02 -1.37 1.50
C PRO A 73 -14.39 -2.31 0.47
N VAL A 74 -13.21 -2.01 -0.08
CA VAL A 74 -12.56 -2.89 -1.06
C VAL A 74 -12.21 -4.24 -0.42
N GLY A 75 -11.62 -4.22 0.78
CA GLY A 75 -11.29 -5.44 1.52
C GLY A 75 -12.53 -6.24 1.91
N TYR A 76 -13.59 -5.58 2.38
CA TYR A 76 -14.85 -6.23 2.74
C TYR A 76 -15.54 -6.88 1.53
N LEU A 77 -15.67 -6.14 0.42
CA LEU A 77 -16.28 -6.67 -0.81
C LEU A 77 -15.46 -7.80 -1.40
N LEU A 78 -14.13 -7.73 -1.31
CA LEU A 78 -13.23 -8.80 -1.71
C LEU A 78 -13.41 -10.04 -0.84
N ALA A 79 -13.57 -9.88 0.48
CA ALA A 79 -13.85 -10.98 1.40
C ALA A 79 -15.18 -11.69 1.09
N LYS A 80 -16.18 -10.94 0.60
CA LYS A 80 -17.48 -11.47 0.18
C LYS A 80 -17.48 -12.01 -1.26
N GLY A 81 -16.37 -11.93 -1.99
CA GLY A 81 -16.31 -12.31 -3.41
C GLY A 81 -17.17 -11.44 -4.33
N LYS A 82 -17.57 -10.24 -3.87
CA LYS A 82 -18.48 -9.33 -4.58
C LYS A 82 -17.80 -8.44 -5.61
N ILE A 83 -16.46 -8.38 -5.60
CA ILE A 83 -15.67 -7.64 -6.60
C ILE A 83 -14.63 -8.56 -7.24
N PRO A 84 -14.40 -8.45 -8.56
CA PRO A 84 -13.36 -9.22 -9.22
C PRO A 84 -11.96 -8.73 -8.81
N GLY A 85 -10.99 -9.65 -8.79
CA GLY A 85 -9.61 -9.37 -8.38
C GLY A 85 -8.94 -8.22 -9.12
N LYS A 86 -9.38 -7.88 -10.34
CA LYS A 86 -8.89 -6.72 -11.09
C LYS A 86 -9.08 -5.38 -10.37
N PHE A 87 -10.18 -5.21 -9.61
CA PHE A 87 -10.38 -3.97 -8.82
C PHE A 87 -9.42 -3.90 -7.65
N ALA A 88 -9.15 -5.04 -6.99
CA ALA A 88 -8.16 -5.10 -5.93
C ALA A 88 -6.74 -4.85 -6.48
N ILE A 89 -6.43 -5.28 -7.71
CA ILE A 89 -5.17 -4.92 -8.38
C ILE A 89 -5.09 -3.41 -8.60
N ALA A 90 -6.14 -2.79 -9.16
CA ALA A 90 -6.18 -1.34 -9.38
C ALA A 90 -6.02 -0.56 -8.06
N PHE A 91 -6.73 -0.98 -7.01
CA PHE A 91 -6.60 -0.41 -5.66
C PHE A 91 -5.14 -0.44 -5.17
N ASN A 92 -4.46 -1.57 -5.31
CA ASN A 92 -3.07 -1.69 -4.87
C ASN A 92 -2.11 -0.81 -5.69
N ILE A 93 -2.31 -0.72 -7.00
CA ILE A 93 -1.48 0.13 -7.87
C ILE A 93 -1.67 1.62 -7.51
N ILE A 94 -2.93 2.06 -7.38
CA ILE A 94 -3.25 3.44 -6.99
C ILE A 94 -2.65 3.74 -5.60
N GLY A 95 -2.82 2.83 -4.64
CA GLY A 95 -2.24 2.98 -3.29
C GLY A 95 -0.72 3.07 -3.29
N LEU A 96 -0.01 2.31 -4.14
CA LEU A 96 1.45 2.43 -4.29
C LEU A 96 1.88 3.77 -4.89
N VAL A 97 1.14 4.27 -5.88
CA VAL A 97 1.43 5.58 -6.50
C VAL A 97 1.24 6.71 -5.47
N LEU A 98 0.15 6.66 -4.70
CA LEU A 98 -0.10 7.65 -3.64
C LEU A 98 0.94 7.58 -2.52
N LEU A 99 1.32 6.37 -2.11
CA LEU A 99 2.38 6.16 -1.10
C LEU A 99 3.74 6.70 -1.58
N LEU A 100 4.07 6.50 -2.87
CA LEU A 100 5.28 7.06 -3.45
C LEU A 100 5.22 8.58 -3.51
N ASN A 101 4.08 9.14 -3.90
CA ASN A 101 3.86 10.58 -3.95
C ASN A 101 4.09 11.22 -2.57
N ILE A 102 3.50 10.70 -1.50
CA ILE A 102 3.71 11.25 -0.16
C ILE A 102 5.15 11.06 0.34
N LEU A 103 5.82 9.96 -0.02
CA LEU A 103 7.24 9.78 0.33
C LEU A 103 8.12 10.86 -0.33
N VAL A 104 7.86 11.17 -1.61
CA VAL A 104 8.56 12.25 -2.31
C VAL A 104 8.28 13.60 -1.66
N ILE A 105 7.01 13.91 -1.39
CA ILE A 105 6.61 15.15 -0.71
C ILE A 105 7.29 15.26 0.65
N ALA A 106 7.30 14.18 1.44
CA ALA A 106 7.90 14.17 2.76
C ALA A 106 9.38 14.54 2.73
N VAL A 107 10.15 13.95 1.80
CA VAL A 107 11.57 14.25 1.59
C VAL A 107 11.78 15.68 1.12
N LEU A 108 10.98 16.14 0.15
CA LEU A 108 11.04 17.50 -0.40
C LEU A 108 10.57 18.58 0.59
N SER A 109 9.91 18.20 1.69
CA SER A 109 9.54 19.10 2.79
C SER A 109 10.56 19.11 3.94
N MET A 110 11.55 18.19 3.96
CA MET A 110 12.58 18.16 5.02
C MET A 110 13.56 19.33 4.87
N PRO A 111 14.19 19.82 5.97
CA PRO A 111 15.21 20.88 5.91
C PRO A 111 16.54 20.33 5.39
N THR A 112 16.55 19.97 4.11
CA THR A 112 17.72 19.44 3.39
C THR A 112 18.01 20.31 2.17
N PRO A 113 19.19 20.21 1.54
CA PRO A 113 19.52 21.01 0.35
C PRO A 113 18.56 20.80 -0.84
N ILE A 114 17.86 19.66 -0.87
CA ILE A 114 16.87 19.32 -1.90
C ILE A 114 15.45 19.76 -1.52
N ARG A 115 15.26 20.49 -0.42
CA ARG A 115 13.95 21.00 0.00
C ARG A 115 13.35 21.81 -1.15
N TYR A 116 12.10 21.49 -1.50
CA TYR A 116 11.32 22.18 -2.51
C TYR A 116 10.12 22.90 -1.89
N PHE A 117 9.48 22.28 -0.89
CA PHE A 117 8.35 22.88 -0.20
C PHE A 117 8.82 23.77 0.95
N MET A 118 8.65 25.08 0.76
CA MET A 118 9.12 26.12 1.69
C MET A 118 8.07 26.59 2.70
N ASN A 119 6.88 25.98 2.74
CA ASN A 119 5.95 26.29 3.84
C ASN A 119 6.55 25.83 5.16
N GLU A 120 6.35 26.66 6.19
CA GLU A 120 6.80 26.36 7.55
C GLU A 120 5.67 25.68 8.37
N PRO A 121 6.03 24.86 9.37
CA PRO A 121 7.39 24.44 9.73
C PRO A 121 7.97 23.43 8.72
N ALA A 122 9.29 23.41 8.54
CA ALA A 122 9.94 22.32 7.79
C ALA A 122 9.63 20.94 8.39
N ASN A 123 9.63 19.89 7.55
CA ASN A 123 9.35 18.51 7.96
C ASN A 123 10.52 17.88 8.75
N THR A 124 10.75 18.36 9.97
CA THR A 124 11.74 17.83 10.92
C THR A 124 11.16 16.69 11.77
N LEU A 125 9.85 16.71 12.00
CA LEU A 125 9.17 15.80 12.93
C LEU A 125 9.35 14.34 12.52
N VAL A 126 9.33 14.02 11.23
CA VAL A 126 9.55 12.64 10.73
C VAL A 126 10.94 12.06 11.06
N GLY A 127 11.88 12.89 11.51
CA GLY A 127 13.18 12.46 12.03
C GLY A 127 13.22 12.25 13.54
N GLN A 128 12.11 12.48 14.26
CA GLN A 128 12.05 12.47 15.72
C GLN A 128 11.10 11.38 16.23
N PHE A 129 11.35 10.88 17.44
CA PHE A 129 10.43 9.93 18.06
C PHE A 129 9.09 10.61 18.44
N PRO A 130 7.92 9.99 18.23
CA PRO A 130 7.70 8.65 17.65
C PRO A 130 7.55 8.63 16.12
N PHE A 131 7.56 9.78 15.46
CA PHE A 131 7.29 9.92 14.02
C PHE A 131 8.36 9.30 13.11
N ILE A 132 9.57 9.04 13.62
CA ILE A 132 10.60 8.27 12.92
C ILE A 132 10.17 6.84 12.57
N LEU A 133 9.18 6.29 13.30
CA LEU A 133 8.57 5.00 13.00
C LEU A 133 7.74 5.02 11.71
N LEU A 134 7.35 6.20 11.21
CA LEU A 134 6.65 6.35 9.94
C LEU A 134 7.52 5.87 8.76
N PRO A 135 8.63 6.54 8.41
CA PRO A 135 9.51 6.06 7.35
C PRO A 135 10.25 4.78 7.75
N GLY A 136 10.49 4.56 9.04
CA GLY A 136 11.27 3.42 9.54
C GLY A 136 10.50 2.10 9.63
N ILE A 137 9.19 2.09 9.77
CA ILE A 137 8.41 0.84 9.98
C ILE A 137 7.11 0.86 9.17
N LEU A 138 6.30 1.89 9.36
CA LEU A 138 4.94 1.92 8.82
C LEU A 138 4.91 2.03 7.29
N VAL A 139 5.76 2.87 6.69
CA VAL A 139 5.89 2.97 5.23
C VAL A 139 6.37 1.65 4.62
N PRO A 140 7.44 0.99 5.12
CA PRO A 140 7.83 -0.34 4.67
C PRO A 140 6.71 -1.39 4.77
N ILE A 141 5.94 -1.40 5.86
CA ILE A 141 4.78 -2.30 6.01
C ILE A 141 3.72 -1.99 4.96
N ALA A 142 3.42 -0.71 4.73
CA ALA A 142 2.44 -0.26 3.75
C ALA A 142 2.77 -0.73 2.33
N TYR A 143 4.04 -0.57 1.93
CA TYR A 143 4.57 -1.10 0.67
C TYR A 143 4.46 -2.63 0.61
N GLY A 144 4.89 -3.30 1.69
CA GLY A 144 4.82 -4.75 1.81
C GLY A 144 3.41 -5.27 1.56
N LEU A 145 2.41 -4.74 2.27
CA LEU A 145 1.01 -5.14 2.12
C LEU A 145 0.50 -5.02 0.67
N HIS A 146 0.83 -3.93 -0.04
CA HIS A 146 0.46 -3.78 -1.45
C HIS A 146 1.14 -4.81 -2.36
N ILE A 147 2.45 -4.99 -2.19
CA ILE A 147 3.25 -5.91 -3.01
C ILE A 147 2.81 -7.36 -2.77
N PHE A 148 2.59 -7.74 -1.51
CA PHE A 148 2.06 -9.04 -1.13
C PHE A 148 0.67 -9.27 -1.72
N SER A 149 -0.23 -8.28 -1.62
CA SER A 149 -1.58 -8.36 -2.18
C SER A 149 -1.55 -8.56 -3.70
N LEU A 150 -0.74 -7.76 -4.41
CA LEU A 150 -0.55 -7.87 -5.85
C LEU A 150 0.01 -9.23 -6.26
N LYS A 151 1.03 -9.72 -5.55
CA LYS A 151 1.63 -11.02 -5.83
C LYS A 151 0.60 -12.16 -5.69
N GLN A 152 -0.24 -12.11 -4.66
CA GLN A 152 -1.29 -13.11 -4.45
C GLN A 152 -2.36 -13.03 -5.56
N LEU A 153 -2.82 -11.82 -5.87
CA LEU A 153 -3.82 -11.54 -6.91
C LEU A 153 -3.38 -11.99 -8.31
N LEU A 154 -2.14 -11.66 -8.70
CA LEU A 154 -1.61 -12.01 -10.02
C LEU A 154 -1.45 -13.54 -10.16
N LYS A 155 -1.04 -14.23 -9.10
CA LYS A 155 -0.92 -15.70 -9.10
C LYS A 155 -2.28 -16.39 -9.26
N GLN A 156 -3.32 -15.91 -8.56
CA GLN A 156 -4.68 -16.44 -8.70
C GLN A 156 -5.24 -16.21 -10.10
N ARG A 157 -5.09 -14.99 -10.64
CA ARG A 157 -5.55 -14.66 -11.99
C ARG A 157 -4.95 -15.56 -13.06
N THR A 158 -3.64 -15.81 -13.01
CA THR A 158 -2.97 -16.71 -13.96
C THR A 158 -3.50 -18.15 -13.86
N ALA A 159 -3.79 -18.63 -12.65
CA ALA A 159 -4.38 -19.95 -12.44
C ALA A 159 -5.81 -20.05 -13.01
N ASP A 160 -6.61 -19.00 -12.83
CA ASP A 160 -7.99 -18.94 -13.34
C ASP A 160 -8.04 -18.90 -14.87
N VAL A 161 -7.18 -18.08 -15.50
CA VAL A 161 -7.04 -18.01 -16.97
C VAL A 161 -6.63 -19.38 -17.54
N LYS A 162 -5.68 -20.06 -16.90
CA LYS A 162 -5.24 -21.39 -17.33
C LYS A 162 -6.37 -22.42 -17.24
N LYS A 163 -7.16 -22.40 -16.16
CA LYS A 163 -8.33 -23.30 -16.00
C LYS A 163 -9.40 -23.05 -17.07
N GLN A 164 -9.68 -21.78 -17.39
CA GLN A 164 -10.64 -21.43 -18.44
C GLN A 164 -10.20 -21.89 -19.82
N GLY A 165 -8.92 -21.71 -20.18
CA GLY A 165 -8.37 -22.17 -21.46
C GLY A 165 -8.40 -23.70 -21.62
N LEU A 166 -8.13 -24.45 -20.54
CA LEU A 166 -8.23 -25.92 -20.55
C LEU A 166 -9.68 -26.39 -20.77
N ASN A 167 -10.65 -25.77 -20.11
CA ASN A 167 -12.07 -26.14 -20.27
C ASN A 167 -12.61 -25.82 -21.67
N GLN A 168 -12.11 -24.77 -22.33
CA GLN A 168 -12.51 -24.44 -23.70
C GLN A 168 -11.92 -25.40 -24.74
N GLY A 169 -10.68 -25.87 -24.56
CA GLY A 169 -10.04 -26.84 -25.47
C GLY A 169 -10.68 -28.24 -25.46
N VAL A 170 -11.26 -28.66 -24.32
CA VAL A 170 -11.95 -29.96 -24.19
C VAL A 170 -13.31 -29.98 -24.92
N HIS A 171 -13.98 -28.83 -25.04
CA HIS A 171 -15.27 -28.74 -25.74
C HIS A 171 -15.15 -28.71 -27.27
N THR A 172 -13.96 -28.41 -27.81
CA THR A 172 -13.72 -28.32 -29.28
C THR A 172 -13.27 -29.62 -29.94
N THR A 173 -13.03 -30.70 -29.20
CA THR A 173 -12.44 -31.95 -29.73
C THR A 173 -13.40 -33.14 -29.83
N ILE A 174 -14.72 -32.94 -29.83
CA ILE A 174 -15.68 -34.00 -30.19
C ILE A 174 -16.34 -33.66 -31.54
N PRO A 175 -15.68 -33.92 -32.68
CA PRO A 175 -16.39 -34.11 -33.92
C PRO A 175 -17.08 -35.48 -33.87
N GLY A 176 -18.41 -35.48 -34.06
CA GLY A 176 -19.21 -36.69 -34.28
C GLY A 176 -19.04 -37.27 -35.68
#